data_AF-A0A081SIJ8-F1
#
_entry.id   AF-A0A081SIJ8-F1
#
_cell.length_a   1.000
_cell.length_b   1.000
_cell.length_c   1.000
_cell.angle_alpha   90.00
_cell.angle_beta   90.00
_cell.angle_gamma   90.00
#
_symmetry.space_group_name_H-M   'P 1'
#
loop_
_entity.id
_entity.type
_entity.pdbx_description
1 polymer ?
#
loop_
_entity_poly.entity_id
_entity_poly.type
_entity_poly.pdbx_seq_one_letter_code
_entity_poly.pdbx_strand_id
1 'polypeptide(L)'
;MQKRLPLVLLLSVLLFAASTVSAQYVYTASGRMVRTQEALTAKSGALTFYTHLDYNTVTGAYVGNLGSVVAHSILRNSIHLDYAINNNITLAINPLIYQDTHFNDGSTGATGGNALEHIIVALKGGSFGFVNDYFYVGGMATVMIPISNRFNSFGNPYTAGGTEIGINLLLSYYADNLFPKEAFNVNANVGFYTFLDQGKNISNNLTNRIEVASTSSAINYSLGFKYPTTAVDLMLEVWGWAFINQPPSVAYTRESMTFVTVAGRLKPVDFLAFTLGFDYQITGRDDQTDYIAGAPFSILRRPPNSPTNYTEWRLILGLQFNILPLSFGSAADPSLIDFTTGSQGSDIILRKLEDIGEDKESTARKIEELRRRRQDIEKNLQQLRNILKEGEPAKKEEPKQPEPPKTEPKKEEPKQEEPKQPK
;
A
#
# COMPACT_ATOMS: atom_id res chain seq x y z
N MET A 1 16.71 -3.14 31.41
CA MET A 1 15.40 -3.68 30.99
C MET A 1 14.20 -2.79 31.36
N GLN A 2 14.15 -2.17 32.56
CA GLN A 2 12.97 -1.43 33.07
C GLN A 2 12.31 -0.44 32.09
N LYS A 3 13.07 0.30 31.25
CA LYS A 3 12.49 1.23 30.25
C LYS A 3 11.65 0.57 29.13
N ARG A 4 11.74 -0.75 28.93
CA ARG A 4 10.93 -1.47 27.93
C ARG A 4 9.63 -2.05 28.51
N LEU A 5 9.54 -2.17 29.85
CA LEU A 5 8.35 -2.71 30.51
C LEU A 5 7.06 -1.90 30.24
N PRO A 6 7.03 -0.55 30.33
CA PRO A 6 5.81 0.19 30.02
C PRO A 6 5.44 0.16 28.53
N LEU A 7 6.41 0.05 27.63
CA LEU A 7 6.14 -0.12 26.19
C LEU A 7 5.50 -1.48 25.92
N VAL A 8 6.07 -2.56 26.49
CA VAL A 8 5.51 -3.92 26.37
C VAL A 8 4.13 -3.98 27.01
N LEU A 9 3.93 -3.37 28.18
CA LEU A 9 2.65 -3.38 28.89
C LEU A 9 1.59 -2.53 28.17
N LEU A 10 1.95 -1.39 27.58
CA LEU A 10 1.08 -0.62 26.68
C LEU A 10 0.72 -1.42 25.42
N LEU A 11 1.69 -2.10 24.81
CA LEU A 11 1.47 -2.99 23.67
C LEU A 11 0.55 -4.16 24.06
N SER A 12 0.74 -4.75 25.25
CA SER A 12 -0.12 -5.80 25.80
C SER A 12 -1.52 -5.29 26.07
N VAL A 13 -1.70 -4.09 26.63
CA VAL A 13 -3.01 -3.48 26.86
C VAL A 13 -3.71 -3.17 25.53
N LEU A 14 -2.98 -2.68 24.50
CA LEU A 14 -3.51 -2.52 23.15
C LEU A 14 -3.90 -3.86 22.50
N LEU A 15 -3.10 -4.91 22.68
CA LEU A 15 -3.38 -6.26 22.18
C LEU A 15 -4.55 -6.94 22.91
N PHE A 16 -4.73 -6.71 24.21
CA PHE A 16 -5.85 -7.23 25.00
C PHE A 16 -7.14 -6.39 24.86
N ALA A 17 -7.03 -5.11 24.47
CA ALA A 17 -8.18 -4.26 24.12
C ALA A 17 -8.65 -4.43 22.66
N ALA A 18 -7.87 -5.10 21.80
CA ALA A 18 -8.17 -5.29 20.37
C ALA A 18 -9.13 -6.47 20.09
N SER A 19 -10.14 -6.69 20.92
CA SER A 19 -11.02 -7.87 20.82
C SER A 19 -12.13 -7.79 19.75
N THR A 20 -12.27 -6.68 19.00
CA THR A 20 -13.33 -6.47 17.99
C THR A 20 -12.88 -5.54 16.82
N VAL A 21 -12.19 -6.04 15.76
CA VAL A 21 -11.35 -5.20 14.87
C VAL A 21 -11.37 -5.50 13.31
N SER A 22 -12.41 -5.16 12.50
CA SER A 22 -12.94 -5.75 11.21
C SER A 22 -12.75 -5.32 9.68
N ALA A 23 -11.57 -5.05 9.10
CA ALA A 23 -11.18 -4.92 7.65
C ALA A 23 -11.59 -3.77 6.64
N GLN A 24 -11.11 -2.53 6.82
CA GLN A 24 -11.12 -1.32 5.94
C GLN A 24 -10.86 -1.43 4.39
N TYR A 25 -11.57 -0.67 3.51
CA TYR A 25 -11.23 -0.59 2.05
C TYR A 25 -9.88 0.09 1.75
N VAL A 26 -9.34 -0.08 0.52
CA VAL A 26 -8.19 0.69 0.02
C VAL A 26 -8.68 1.99 -0.64
N TYR A 27 -8.24 3.14 -0.13
CA TYR A 27 -8.78 4.46 -0.51
C TYR A 27 -7.87 5.33 -1.38
N THR A 28 -6.59 5.00 -1.46
CA THR A 28 -5.58 5.79 -2.18
C THR A 28 -4.54 4.85 -2.77
N ALA A 29 -3.90 5.24 -3.87
CA ALA A 29 -2.71 4.58 -4.39
C ALA A 29 -1.48 4.83 -3.48
N SER A 30 -1.34 6.05 -2.98
CA SER A 30 -0.16 6.62 -2.31
C SER A 30 -0.38 6.89 -0.81
N GLY A 31 0.73 7.08 -0.07
CA GLY A 31 0.68 7.43 1.36
C GLY A 31 -0.05 6.39 2.21
N ARG A 32 0.19 5.11 1.94
CA ARG A 32 -0.41 3.97 2.64
C ARG A 32 0.51 2.75 2.64
N MET A 33 0.15 1.82 3.53
CA MET A 33 0.65 0.45 3.54
C MET A 33 -0.20 -0.39 2.56
N VAL A 34 -0.78 -1.53 2.96
CA VAL A 34 -1.77 -2.24 2.15
C VAL A 34 -3.15 -1.62 2.31
N ARG A 35 -3.66 -1.55 3.55
CA ARG A 35 -5.01 -1.09 3.91
C ARG A 35 -4.94 0.22 4.72
N THR A 36 -4.01 0.27 5.67
CA THR A 36 -3.74 1.38 6.58
C THR A 36 -3.18 2.59 5.84
N GLN A 37 -3.76 3.75 6.10
CA GLN A 37 -3.41 5.05 5.54
C GLN A 37 -2.42 5.80 6.43
N GLU A 38 -1.38 6.37 5.83
CA GLU A 38 -0.50 7.32 6.50
C GLU A 38 -1.16 8.71 6.53
N ALA A 39 -0.96 9.48 7.59
CA ALA A 39 -1.39 10.88 7.64
C ALA A 39 -0.58 11.79 6.69
N LEU A 40 0.60 11.36 6.25
CA LEU A 40 1.36 12.02 5.20
C LEU A 40 0.70 11.87 3.82
N THR A 41 0.71 12.96 3.05
CA THR A 41 0.34 13.00 1.64
C THR A 41 1.57 12.87 0.73
N ALA A 42 1.32 12.77 -0.59
CA ALA A 42 2.38 12.92 -1.58
C ALA A 42 2.73 14.41 -1.80
N LYS A 43 3.83 14.67 -2.53
CA LYS A 43 4.28 16.01 -2.91
C LYS A 43 3.32 16.62 -3.94
N SER A 44 3.15 17.94 -3.91
CA SER A 44 2.36 18.73 -4.86
C SER A 44 2.66 18.35 -6.31
N GLY A 45 1.60 18.12 -7.09
CA GLY A 45 1.69 17.69 -8.49
C GLY A 45 2.02 16.21 -8.69
N ALA A 46 2.21 15.42 -7.63
CA ALA A 46 2.44 13.99 -7.77
C ALA A 46 1.18 13.26 -8.26
N LEU A 47 1.37 12.38 -9.24
CA LEU A 47 0.34 11.51 -9.81
C LEU A 47 0.79 10.06 -9.58
N THR A 48 0.02 9.30 -8.81
CA THR A 48 0.33 7.89 -8.53
C THR A 48 -0.79 7.00 -9.04
N PHE A 49 -0.42 5.99 -9.82
CA PHE A 49 -1.30 4.90 -10.22
C PHE A 49 -0.98 3.65 -9.38
N TYR A 50 -1.98 2.89 -9.00
CA TYR A 50 -1.81 1.56 -8.41
C TYR A 50 -2.90 0.61 -8.88
N THR A 51 -2.53 -0.62 -9.24
CA THR A 51 -3.47 -1.73 -9.40
C THR A 51 -3.39 -2.64 -8.17
N HIS A 52 -4.55 -3.08 -7.69
CA HIS A 52 -4.76 -3.90 -6.52
C HIS A 52 -5.50 -5.17 -6.94
N LEU A 53 -4.95 -6.34 -6.64
CA LEU A 53 -5.58 -7.63 -6.90
C LEU A 53 -5.73 -8.39 -5.59
N ASP A 54 -6.97 -8.61 -5.18
CA ASP A 54 -7.37 -9.43 -4.04
C ASP A 54 -7.79 -10.81 -4.59
N TYR A 55 -7.11 -11.88 -4.18
CA TYR A 55 -7.44 -13.27 -4.53
C TYR A 55 -7.59 -14.13 -3.29
N ASN A 56 -8.59 -15.00 -3.26
CA ASN A 56 -8.79 -15.99 -2.20
C ASN A 56 -9.57 -17.19 -2.73
N THR A 57 -9.57 -18.28 -1.96
CA THR A 57 -10.53 -19.36 -2.16
C THR A 57 -11.23 -19.74 -0.87
N VAL A 58 -12.47 -20.19 -1.02
CA VAL A 58 -13.33 -20.67 0.06
C VAL A 58 -13.64 -22.13 -0.22
N THR A 59 -13.19 -22.99 0.69
CA THR A 59 -13.45 -24.44 0.65
C THR A 59 -14.86 -24.72 1.18
N GLY A 60 -15.45 -25.85 0.78
CA GLY A 60 -16.79 -26.20 1.28
C GLY A 60 -17.92 -25.27 0.82
N ALA A 61 -17.74 -24.53 -0.28
CA ALA A 61 -18.55 -23.34 -0.55
C ALA A 61 -19.93 -23.60 -1.17
N TYR A 62 -20.12 -24.69 -1.92
CA TYR A 62 -21.44 -25.19 -2.35
C TYR A 62 -21.46 -26.72 -2.45
N VAL A 63 -22.63 -27.32 -2.21
CA VAL A 63 -22.97 -28.70 -2.58
C VAL A 63 -23.75 -28.63 -3.88
N GLY A 64 -23.19 -29.11 -4.99
CA GLY A 64 -23.92 -29.16 -6.26
C GLY A 64 -25.06 -30.19 -6.23
N ASN A 65 -25.93 -30.21 -7.26
CA ASN A 65 -27.00 -31.20 -7.43
C ASN A 65 -26.52 -32.68 -7.43
N LEU A 66 -25.21 -32.92 -7.48
CA LEU A 66 -24.56 -34.24 -7.45
C LEU A 66 -23.82 -34.53 -6.12
N GLY A 67 -24.02 -33.71 -5.08
CA GLY A 67 -23.38 -33.92 -3.76
C GLY A 67 -21.89 -33.53 -3.68
N SER A 68 -21.30 -33.02 -4.77
CA SER A 68 -19.90 -32.60 -4.81
C SER A 68 -19.68 -31.25 -4.14
N VAL A 69 -18.63 -31.18 -3.31
CA VAL A 69 -18.11 -29.93 -2.74
C VAL A 69 -17.21 -29.25 -3.77
N VAL A 70 -17.54 -28.01 -4.13
CA VAL A 70 -16.72 -27.18 -5.01
C VAL A 70 -16.00 -26.11 -4.18
N ALA A 71 -14.72 -25.87 -4.49
CA ALA A 71 -13.96 -24.74 -3.93
C ALA A 71 -14.23 -23.50 -4.78
N HIS A 72 -14.61 -22.40 -4.14
CA HIS A 72 -14.95 -21.15 -4.81
C HIS A 72 -13.78 -20.20 -4.78
N SER A 73 -13.39 -19.67 -5.94
CA SER A 73 -12.38 -18.61 -6.04
C SER A 73 -13.06 -17.25 -6.08
N ILE A 74 -12.59 -16.31 -5.26
CA ILE A 74 -12.99 -14.92 -5.35
C ILE A 74 -11.78 -14.10 -5.80
N LEU A 75 -11.94 -13.40 -6.93
CA LEU A 75 -10.93 -12.54 -7.53
C LEU A 75 -11.49 -11.11 -7.64
N ARG A 76 -10.73 -10.11 -7.22
CA ARG A 76 -11.13 -8.70 -7.30
C ARG A 76 -9.96 -7.85 -7.77
N ASN A 77 -10.18 -7.01 -8.77
CA ASN A 77 -9.20 -6.04 -9.25
C ASN A 77 -9.75 -4.61 -9.20
N SER A 78 -9.05 -3.74 -8.48
CA SER A 78 -9.29 -2.29 -8.52
C SER A 78 -8.06 -1.55 -9.03
N ILE A 79 -8.31 -0.44 -9.72
CA ILE A 79 -7.28 0.56 -10.03
C ILE A 79 -7.50 1.75 -9.10
N HIS A 80 -6.42 2.44 -8.77
CA HIS A 80 -6.36 3.59 -7.89
C HIS A 80 -5.53 4.66 -8.60
N LEU A 81 -6.06 5.88 -8.69
CA LEU A 81 -5.36 7.03 -9.27
C LEU A 81 -5.41 8.20 -8.28
N ASP A 82 -4.25 8.56 -7.75
CA ASP A 82 -4.07 9.67 -6.82
C ASP A 82 -3.44 10.87 -7.50
N TYR A 83 -4.00 12.05 -7.28
CA TYR A 83 -3.39 13.33 -7.59
C TYR A 83 -3.22 14.20 -6.34
N ALA A 84 -1.98 14.51 -5.98
CA ALA A 84 -1.68 15.43 -4.89
C ALA A 84 -1.79 16.88 -5.40
N ILE A 85 -2.93 17.51 -5.12
CA ILE A 85 -3.22 18.90 -5.50
C ILE A 85 -2.18 19.85 -4.88
N ASN A 86 -1.80 19.59 -3.62
CA ASN A 86 -0.71 20.28 -2.93
C ASN A 86 -0.07 19.35 -1.88
N ASN A 87 0.89 19.86 -1.10
CA ASN A 87 1.59 19.09 -0.05
C ASN A 87 0.71 18.68 1.16
N ASN A 88 -0.59 18.99 1.16
CA ASN A 88 -1.53 18.70 2.23
C ASN A 88 -2.85 18.06 1.74
N ILE A 89 -3.14 18.08 0.43
CA ILE A 89 -4.41 17.62 -0.15
C ILE A 89 -4.14 16.66 -1.29
N THR A 90 -4.72 15.46 -1.21
CA THR A 90 -4.70 14.43 -2.26
C THR A 90 -6.13 14.02 -2.63
N LEU A 91 -6.43 14.02 -3.92
CA LEU A 91 -7.66 13.46 -4.49
C LEU A 91 -7.35 12.08 -5.06
N ALA A 92 -8.16 11.07 -4.77
CA ALA A 92 -8.02 9.73 -5.30
C ALA A 92 -9.32 9.24 -5.95
N ILE A 93 -9.20 8.48 -7.04
CA ILE A 93 -10.30 7.83 -7.74
C ILE A 93 -9.98 6.36 -7.92
N ASN A 94 -10.82 5.48 -7.38
CA ASN A 94 -10.57 4.04 -7.32
C ASN A 94 -11.77 3.24 -7.87
N PRO A 95 -11.82 2.92 -9.18
CA PRO A 95 -12.77 1.96 -9.73
C PRO A 95 -12.45 0.51 -9.31
N LEU A 96 -13.45 -0.23 -8.84
CA LEU A 96 -13.40 -1.69 -8.77
C LEU A 96 -13.77 -2.27 -10.14
N ILE A 97 -12.74 -2.51 -10.97
CA ILE A 97 -12.89 -2.83 -12.40
C ILE A 97 -13.44 -4.23 -12.63
N TYR A 98 -13.02 -5.20 -11.82
CA TYR A 98 -13.46 -6.58 -11.97
C TYR A 98 -13.63 -7.25 -10.61
N GLN A 99 -14.68 -8.03 -10.47
CA GLN A 99 -14.91 -8.95 -9.37
C GLN A 99 -15.50 -10.23 -9.95
N ASP A 100 -14.97 -11.39 -9.58
CA ASP A 100 -15.56 -12.68 -9.88
C ASP A 100 -15.63 -13.49 -8.59
N THR A 101 -16.79 -14.06 -8.31
CA THR A 101 -17.04 -14.92 -7.15
C THR A 101 -17.07 -16.41 -7.53
N HIS A 102 -16.78 -16.71 -8.80
CA HIS A 102 -16.89 -18.01 -9.46
C HIS A 102 -18.18 -18.77 -9.11
N PHE A 103 -19.25 -18.00 -8.91
CA PHE A 103 -20.56 -18.50 -8.54
C PHE A 103 -21.47 -18.50 -9.76
N ASN A 104 -22.08 -19.65 -10.05
CA ASN A 104 -23.09 -19.77 -11.08
C ASN A 104 -24.46 -19.78 -10.41
N ASP A 105 -25.10 -18.61 -10.33
CA ASP A 105 -26.49 -18.51 -9.91
C ASP A 105 -27.38 -19.14 -10.99
N GLY A 106 -27.69 -20.43 -10.80
CA GLY A 106 -28.47 -21.23 -11.73
C GLY A 106 -29.88 -20.71 -12.01
N SER A 107 -30.33 -19.65 -11.32
CA SER A 107 -31.59 -18.96 -11.61
C SER A 107 -31.52 -17.99 -12.80
N THR A 108 -30.34 -17.51 -13.19
CA THR A 108 -30.19 -16.47 -14.25
C THR A 108 -29.25 -16.83 -15.40
N GLY A 109 -28.43 -17.88 -15.28
CA GLY A 109 -27.48 -18.29 -16.32
C GLY A 109 -26.36 -17.27 -16.61
N ALA A 110 -26.25 -16.23 -15.79
CA ALA A 110 -25.28 -15.16 -15.91
C ALA A 110 -24.12 -15.41 -14.95
N THR A 111 -22.89 -15.37 -15.48
CA THR A 111 -21.63 -15.62 -14.76
C THR A 111 -21.52 -14.78 -13.47
N GLY A 112 -20.85 -15.32 -12.45
CA GLY A 112 -20.60 -14.66 -11.16
C GLY A 112 -19.61 -13.49 -11.19
N GLY A 113 -19.31 -13.00 -12.40
CA GLY A 113 -18.49 -11.83 -12.67
C GLY A 113 -19.29 -10.53 -12.61
N ASN A 114 -18.63 -9.48 -12.15
CA ASN A 114 -19.11 -8.11 -12.07
C ASN A 114 -18.02 -7.19 -12.60
N ALA A 115 -18.32 -6.45 -13.66
CA ALA A 115 -17.42 -5.45 -14.23
C ALA A 115 -17.84 -4.06 -13.76
N LEU A 116 -16.88 -3.23 -13.34
CA LEU A 116 -17.09 -1.87 -12.82
C LEU A 116 -18.19 -1.83 -11.75
N GLU A 117 -17.95 -2.49 -10.62
CA GLU A 117 -18.95 -2.61 -9.54
C GLU A 117 -19.27 -1.26 -8.90
N HIS A 118 -18.23 -0.49 -8.58
CA HIS A 118 -18.33 0.82 -7.95
C HIS A 118 -17.09 1.67 -8.22
N ILE A 119 -17.20 2.98 -8.02
CA ILE A 119 -16.08 3.93 -7.96
C ILE A 119 -16.03 4.53 -6.57
N ILE A 120 -14.87 4.47 -5.90
CA ILE A 120 -14.60 5.24 -4.70
C ILE A 120 -13.89 6.53 -5.10
N VAL A 121 -14.41 7.68 -4.68
CA VAL A 121 -13.70 8.97 -4.72
C VAL A 121 -13.29 9.32 -3.29
N ALA A 122 -12.02 9.65 -3.08
CA ALA A 122 -11.50 10.02 -1.76
C ALA A 122 -10.77 11.37 -1.79
N LEU A 123 -11.05 12.22 -0.80
CA LEU A 123 -10.34 13.47 -0.56
C LEU A 123 -9.61 13.37 0.78
N LYS A 124 -8.28 13.32 0.73
CA LYS A 124 -7.38 13.19 1.87
C LYS A 124 -6.69 14.52 2.16
N GLY A 125 -6.96 15.10 3.34
CA GLY A 125 -6.22 16.21 3.93
C GLY A 125 -5.21 15.67 4.95
N GLY A 126 -3.97 16.14 4.94
CA GLY A 126 -2.94 15.58 5.83
C GLY A 126 -1.63 16.36 5.84
N SER A 127 -0.57 15.69 6.25
CA SER A 127 0.76 16.27 6.49
C SER A 127 0.77 17.41 7.52
N PHE A 128 -0.16 17.41 8.48
CA PHE A 128 -0.18 18.36 9.60
C PHE A 128 0.67 17.82 10.75
N GLY A 129 1.94 18.25 10.79
CA GLY A 129 2.92 17.81 11.77
C GLY A 129 2.72 18.44 13.16
N PHE A 130 3.05 17.69 14.20
CA PHE A 130 3.11 18.17 15.59
C PHE A 130 4.15 17.39 16.39
N VAL A 131 4.57 17.93 17.54
CA VAL A 131 5.72 17.45 18.34
C VAL A 131 6.97 17.31 17.46
N ASN A 132 7.45 18.42 16.91
CA ASN A 132 8.63 18.47 16.02
C ASN A 132 8.55 17.48 14.83
N ASP A 133 7.36 17.27 14.27
CA ASP A 133 7.06 16.34 13.16
C ASP A 133 7.39 14.86 13.43
N TYR A 134 7.48 14.45 14.70
CA TYR A 134 7.44 13.02 15.02
C TYR A 134 6.05 12.43 14.83
N PHE A 135 5.01 13.26 14.91
CA PHE A 135 3.63 12.86 14.68
C PHE A 135 2.96 13.74 13.62
N TYR A 136 2.04 13.15 12.87
CA TYR A 136 1.21 13.84 11.88
C TYR A 136 -0.25 13.45 12.04
N VAL A 137 -1.15 14.41 11.90
CA VAL A 137 -2.59 14.17 11.75
C VAL A 137 -3.08 14.45 10.34
N GLY A 138 -4.19 13.81 9.98
CA GLY A 138 -4.92 14.03 8.74
C GLY A 138 -6.37 13.57 8.86
N GLY A 139 -7.17 13.88 7.84
CA GLY A 139 -8.54 13.43 7.69
C GLY A 139 -8.80 13.03 6.23
N MET A 140 -9.74 12.12 6.01
CA MET A 140 -10.07 11.64 4.67
C MET A 140 -11.56 11.38 4.54
N ALA A 141 -12.20 12.15 3.66
CA ALA A 141 -13.59 11.94 3.25
C ALA A 141 -13.62 11.01 2.04
N THR A 142 -14.59 10.09 1.99
CA THR A 142 -14.73 9.08 0.95
C THR A 142 -16.18 8.98 0.52
N VAL A 143 -16.43 8.81 -0.78
CA VAL A 143 -17.75 8.52 -1.35
C VAL A 143 -17.62 7.32 -2.29
N MET A 144 -18.34 6.24 -2.01
CA MET A 144 -18.49 5.12 -2.93
C MET A 144 -19.76 5.29 -3.75
N ILE A 145 -19.61 5.31 -5.06
CA ILE A 145 -20.71 5.40 -6.04
C ILE A 145 -20.93 3.99 -6.61
N PRO A 146 -22.05 3.33 -6.32
CA PRO A 146 -22.41 2.05 -6.91
C PRO A 146 -22.74 2.21 -8.40
N ILE A 147 -22.24 1.32 -9.25
CA ILE A 147 -22.42 1.37 -10.72
C ILE A 147 -23.05 0.08 -11.26
N SER A 148 -22.73 -1.08 -10.66
CA SER A 148 -23.33 -2.35 -11.05
C SER A 148 -24.81 -2.46 -10.66
N ASN A 149 -25.45 -3.52 -11.15
CA ASN A 149 -26.77 -3.99 -10.74
C ASN A 149 -26.71 -5.15 -9.73
N ARG A 150 -25.50 -5.58 -9.33
CA ARG A 150 -25.27 -6.69 -8.39
C ARG A 150 -24.43 -6.22 -7.20
N PHE A 151 -24.95 -6.43 -6.00
CA PHE A 151 -24.32 -6.11 -4.72
C PHE A 151 -24.53 -7.27 -3.73
N ASN A 152 -24.30 -7.06 -2.43
CA ASN A 152 -24.44 -8.09 -1.40
C ASN A 152 -23.66 -9.37 -1.78
N SER A 153 -22.39 -9.22 -2.13
CA SER A 153 -21.52 -10.32 -2.56
C SER A 153 -20.78 -10.92 -1.37
N PHE A 154 -20.90 -12.25 -1.20
CA PHE A 154 -20.13 -13.02 -0.24
C PHE A 154 -18.61 -12.79 -0.37
N GLY A 155 -17.90 -12.86 0.77
CA GLY A 155 -16.45 -12.67 0.86
C GLY A 155 -15.96 -11.22 0.86
N ASN A 156 -16.86 -10.26 0.62
CA ASN A 156 -16.54 -8.84 0.53
C ASN A 156 -17.17 -8.03 1.66
N PRO A 157 -16.56 -6.92 2.11
CA PRO A 157 -17.24 -5.97 3.00
C PRO A 157 -18.62 -5.63 2.45
N TYR A 158 -19.61 -5.59 3.35
CA TYR A 158 -21.02 -5.38 3.01
C TYR A 158 -21.18 -4.15 2.11
N THR A 159 -21.94 -4.33 1.03
CA THR A 159 -22.46 -3.25 0.21
C THR A 159 -23.79 -3.69 -0.37
N ALA A 160 -24.75 -2.76 -0.45
CA ALA A 160 -26.11 -3.02 -0.94
C ALA A 160 -26.47 -2.21 -2.20
N GLY A 161 -25.50 -1.59 -2.86
CA GLY A 161 -25.78 -0.70 -4.00
C GLY A 161 -26.38 0.64 -3.61
N GLY A 162 -26.26 1.00 -2.33
CA GLY A 162 -26.41 2.36 -1.83
C GLY A 162 -25.14 3.18 -2.10
N THR A 163 -25.26 4.50 -2.10
CA THR A 163 -24.08 5.37 -2.03
C THR A 163 -23.50 5.26 -0.62
N GLU A 164 -22.20 5.06 -0.48
CA GLU A 164 -21.57 4.95 0.83
C GLU A 164 -20.73 6.20 1.09
N ILE A 165 -20.82 6.76 2.30
CA ILE A 165 -20.07 7.96 2.68
C ILE A 165 -19.25 7.64 3.92
N GLY A 166 -17.96 7.91 3.86
CA GLY A 166 -17.02 7.70 4.95
C GLY A 166 -16.22 8.95 5.32
N ILE A 167 -15.87 9.06 6.60
CA ILE A 167 -14.97 10.08 7.13
C ILE A 167 -13.98 9.38 8.06
N ASN A 168 -12.69 9.50 7.76
CA ASN A 168 -11.61 8.82 8.49
C ASN A 168 -10.69 9.87 9.11
N LEU A 169 -10.32 9.70 10.38
CA LEU A 169 -9.22 10.39 11.04
C LEU A 169 -7.94 9.55 10.87
N LEU A 170 -6.83 10.21 10.57
CA LEU A 170 -5.53 9.61 10.32
C LEU A 170 -4.51 10.14 11.35
N LEU A 171 -3.75 9.25 11.98
CA LEU A 171 -2.63 9.59 12.85
C LEU A 171 -1.41 8.75 12.45
N SER A 172 -0.26 9.39 12.27
CA SER A 172 1.01 8.70 12.01
C SER A 172 2.08 9.15 12.99
N TYR A 173 2.90 8.20 13.42
CA TYR A 173 4.15 8.42 14.16
C TYR A 173 5.33 7.93 13.32
N TYR A 174 6.39 8.73 13.24
CA TYR A 174 7.62 8.42 12.51
C TYR A 174 8.82 8.46 13.46
N ALA A 175 9.70 7.45 13.39
CA ALA A 175 10.87 7.37 14.26
C ALA A 175 11.98 8.39 13.91
N ASP A 176 11.97 8.93 12.68
CA ASP A 176 12.79 10.05 12.23
C ASP A 176 11.87 11.12 11.65
N ASN A 177 12.06 12.37 12.07
CA ASN A 177 11.26 13.51 11.63
C ASN A 177 11.86 14.25 10.42
N LEU A 178 13.11 13.97 10.04
CA LEU A 178 13.76 14.48 8.83
C LEU A 178 13.45 13.58 7.63
N PHE A 179 13.46 12.25 7.85
CA PHE A 179 13.23 11.25 6.80
C PHE A 179 12.04 10.31 7.14
N PRO A 180 10.82 10.84 7.36
CA PRO A 180 9.69 10.03 7.84
C PRO A 180 9.36 8.85 6.92
N LYS A 181 9.55 8.99 5.59
CA LYS A 181 9.25 7.92 4.64
C LYS A 181 10.30 6.80 4.59
N GLU A 182 11.51 7.06 5.10
CA GLU A 182 12.63 6.11 5.18
C GLU A 182 12.82 5.55 6.61
N ALA A 183 12.06 6.04 7.59
CA ALA A 183 12.12 5.60 8.98
C ALA A 183 10.94 4.68 9.35
N PHE A 184 11.16 3.85 10.37
CA PHE A 184 10.09 3.06 10.98
C PHE A 184 8.92 3.96 11.39
N ASN A 185 7.69 3.52 11.07
CA ASN A 185 6.49 4.27 11.40
C ASN A 185 5.30 3.41 11.79
N VAL A 186 4.42 4.03 12.56
CA VAL A 186 3.19 3.45 13.09
C VAL A 186 2.04 4.36 12.68
N ASN A 187 1.03 3.79 12.04
CA ASN A 187 -0.09 4.50 11.46
C ASN A 187 -1.38 3.97 12.07
N ALA A 188 -2.23 4.86 12.58
CA ALA A 188 -3.53 4.52 13.13
C ALA A 188 -4.62 5.28 12.36
N ASN A 189 -5.69 4.59 11.98
CA ASN A 189 -6.87 5.20 11.39
C ASN A 189 -8.11 4.81 12.18
N VAL A 190 -9.06 5.72 12.28
CA VAL A 190 -10.42 5.45 12.78
C VAL A 190 -11.37 6.29 11.95
N GLY A 191 -12.45 5.71 11.43
CA GLY A 191 -13.43 6.43 10.65
C GLY A 191 -14.84 5.91 10.84
N PHE A 192 -15.79 6.73 10.44
CA PHE A 192 -17.22 6.43 10.44
C PHE A 192 -17.71 6.30 9.00
N TYR A 193 -18.62 5.36 8.78
CA TYR A 193 -19.21 5.04 7.50
C TYR A 193 -20.73 4.93 7.62
N THR A 194 -21.43 5.48 6.63
CA THR A 194 -22.88 5.34 6.45
C THR A 194 -23.17 4.77 5.07
N PHE A 195 -24.06 3.78 5.02
CA PHE A 195 -24.49 3.11 3.80
C PHE A 195 -25.87 3.65 3.43
N LEU A 196 -26.00 4.46 2.38
CA LEU A 196 -27.28 5.01 1.92
C LEU A 196 -28.04 3.95 1.09
N ASP A 197 -28.33 2.84 1.75
CA ASP A 197 -28.82 1.57 1.21
C ASP A 197 -30.34 1.36 1.36
N GLN A 198 -31.04 2.21 2.11
CA GLN A 198 -32.50 2.10 2.31
C GLN A 198 -33.27 2.02 0.97
N GLY A 199 -34.17 1.04 0.87
CA GLY A 199 -34.94 0.74 -0.35
C GLY A 199 -34.15 0.08 -1.48
N LYS A 200 -32.85 -0.20 -1.30
CA LYS A 200 -32.06 -0.96 -2.28
C LYS A 200 -32.36 -2.45 -2.19
N ASN A 201 -32.37 -3.10 -3.35
CA ASN A 201 -32.61 -4.53 -3.45
C ASN A 201 -31.32 -5.33 -3.24
N ILE A 202 -31.25 -6.10 -2.15
CA ILE A 202 -30.09 -6.95 -1.81
C ILE A 202 -30.24 -8.41 -2.22
N SER A 203 -31.39 -8.78 -2.82
CA SER A 203 -31.62 -10.13 -3.37
C SER A 203 -30.92 -10.36 -4.71
N ASN A 204 -30.50 -9.30 -5.40
CA ASN A 204 -30.12 -9.31 -6.82
C ASN A 204 -31.18 -9.92 -7.78
N ASN A 205 -32.40 -10.18 -7.27
CA ASN A 205 -33.51 -10.79 -8.00
C ASN A 205 -34.60 -9.72 -8.22
N LEU A 206 -35.00 -9.54 -9.48
CA LEU A 206 -35.99 -8.53 -9.89
C LEU A 206 -37.44 -8.93 -9.62
N THR A 207 -37.76 -10.23 -9.58
CA THR A 207 -39.13 -10.71 -9.32
C THR A 207 -39.41 -10.82 -7.81
N ASN A 208 -38.40 -11.19 -7.03
CA ASN A 208 -38.47 -11.28 -5.58
C ASN A 208 -37.42 -10.37 -4.95
N ARG A 209 -37.78 -9.09 -4.83
CA ARG A 209 -36.93 -8.05 -4.23
C ARG A 209 -36.94 -8.20 -2.71
N ILE A 210 -35.76 -8.17 -2.10
CA ILE A 210 -35.62 -7.97 -0.65
C ILE A 210 -34.96 -6.63 -0.44
N GLU A 211 -35.69 -5.69 0.15
CA GLU A 211 -35.26 -4.30 0.28
C GLU A 211 -34.70 -4.01 1.67
N VAL A 212 -33.65 -3.19 1.72
CA VAL A 212 -33.08 -2.71 2.99
C VAL A 212 -34.08 -1.77 3.66
N ALA A 213 -34.53 -2.11 4.87
CA ALA A 213 -35.50 -1.30 5.61
C ALA A 213 -34.93 0.03 6.14
N SER A 214 -33.63 0.08 6.45
CA SER A 214 -32.97 1.21 7.13
C SER A 214 -31.47 1.27 6.84
N THR A 215 -30.93 2.50 6.78
CA THR A 215 -29.50 2.84 6.63
C THR A 215 -28.57 2.10 7.59
N SER A 216 -27.69 1.26 7.03
CA SER A 216 -26.60 0.62 7.80
C SER A 216 -25.49 1.62 8.14
N SER A 217 -24.72 1.38 9.20
CA SER A 217 -23.59 2.25 9.58
C SER A 217 -22.51 1.51 10.38
N ALA A 218 -21.26 1.95 10.26
CA ALA A 218 -20.11 1.26 10.84
C ALA A 218 -18.95 2.21 11.19
N ILE A 219 -18.06 1.72 12.06
CA ILE A 219 -16.76 2.33 12.36
C ILE A 219 -15.68 1.49 11.71
N ASN A 220 -14.95 2.03 10.74
CA ASN A 220 -13.72 1.40 10.26
C ASN A 220 -12.51 1.87 11.09
N TYR A 221 -11.42 1.12 11.09
CA TYR A 221 -10.16 1.51 11.76
C TYR A 221 -9.00 0.68 11.23
N SER A 222 -7.77 1.06 11.56
CA SER A 222 -6.59 0.25 11.30
C SER A 222 -5.41 0.69 12.16
N LEU A 223 -4.46 -0.22 12.35
CA LEU A 223 -3.17 0.00 13.00
C LEU A 223 -2.10 -0.72 12.18
N GLY A 224 -1.19 0.03 11.58
CA GLY A 224 -0.15 -0.48 10.69
C GLY A 224 1.25 -0.08 11.13
N PHE A 225 2.16 -1.06 11.11
CA PHE A 225 3.58 -0.91 11.40
C PHE A 225 4.38 -1.12 10.11
N LYS A 226 5.11 -0.09 9.67
CA LYS A 226 5.97 -0.15 8.49
C LYS A 226 7.44 -0.02 8.91
N TYR A 227 8.25 -1.00 8.51
CA TYR A 227 9.70 -0.94 8.57
C TYR A 227 10.24 -0.78 7.15
N PRO A 228 10.46 0.46 6.68
CA PRO A 228 11.02 0.71 5.35
C PRO A 228 12.54 0.39 5.33
N THR A 229 13.00 -0.04 4.16
CA THR A 229 14.43 -0.05 3.79
C THR A 229 14.57 0.55 2.39
N THR A 230 15.78 0.71 1.87
CA THR A 230 16.00 1.23 0.51
C THR A 230 15.24 0.45 -0.55
N ALA A 231 15.33 -0.89 -0.54
CA ALA A 231 14.74 -1.75 -1.57
C ALA A 231 13.40 -2.40 -1.16
N VAL A 232 13.14 -2.62 0.13
CA VAL A 232 11.95 -3.36 0.60
C VAL A 232 11.31 -2.67 1.81
N ASP A 233 10.02 -2.39 1.76
CA ASP A 233 9.24 -2.06 2.95
C ASP A 233 8.57 -3.33 3.51
N LEU A 234 8.77 -3.60 4.80
CA LEU A 234 8.07 -4.66 5.52
C LEU A 234 6.89 -4.05 6.28
N MET A 235 5.73 -4.70 6.22
CA MET A 235 4.45 -4.17 6.69
C MET A 235 3.70 -5.23 7.51
N LEU A 236 3.20 -4.83 8.67
CA LEU A 236 2.27 -5.59 9.51
C LEU A 236 1.09 -4.69 9.85
N GLU A 237 -0.14 -5.14 9.59
CA GLU A 237 -1.35 -4.34 9.81
C GLU A 237 -2.44 -5.14 10.53
N VAL A 238 -3.26 -4.44 11.29
CA VAL A 238 -4.58 -4.89 11.77
C VAL A 238 -5.60 -3.86 11.28
N TRP A 239 -6.69 -4.26 10.64
CA TRP A 239 -7.60 -3.32 9.94
C TRP A 239 -9.08 -3.69 10.15
N GLY A 240 -10.03 -2.75 9.92
CA GLY A 240 -11.28 -2.60 10.72
C GLY A 240 -12.67 -2.23 10.12
N TRP A 241 -13.79 -2.70 10.73
CA TRP A 241 -15.25 -2.39 10.50
C TRP A 241 -16.21 -2.90 11.63
N ALA A 242 -16.38 -2.20 12.75
CA ALA A 242 -17.44 -2.53 13.71
C ALA A 242 -18.79 -1.91 13.27
N PHE A 243 -19.83 -2.70 13.04
CA PHE A 243 -21.16 -2.15 12.72
C PHE A 243 -21.81 -1.49 13.94
N ILE A 244 -22.36 -0.29 13.75
CA ILE A 244 -23.22 0.40 14.73
C ILE A 244 -24.68 0.04 14.43
N ASN A 245 -25.14 0.38 13.22
CA ASN A 245 -26.40 -0.12 12.67
C ASN A 245 -26.05 -1.30 11.76
N GLN A 246 -26.34 -2.51 12.23
CA GLN A 246 -26.04 -3.73 11.49
C GLN A 246 -26.86 -3.81 10.19
N PRO A 247 -26.28 -4.32 9.08
CA PRO A 247 -27.03 -4.62 7.86
C PRO A 247 -28.24 -5.55 8.10
N PRO A 248 -29.23 -5.57 7.19
CA PRO A 248 -30.41 -6.43 7.27
C PRO A 248 -30.07 -7.90 7.53
N SER A 249 -30.98 -8.65 8.16
CA SER A 249 -30.74 -10.04 8.57
C SER A 249 -30.24 -10.92 7.42
N VAL A 250 -30.78 -10.74 6.21
CA VAL A 250 -30.43 -11.51 5.01
C VAL A 250 -29.17 -11.04 4.26
N ALA A 251 -28.46 -10.02 4.76
CA ALA A 251 -27.24 -9.54 4.14
C ALA A 251 -26.05 -10.48 4.44
N TYR A 252 -25.22 -10.76 3.44
CA TYR A 252 -23.90 -11.33 3.70
C TYR A 252 -23.02 -10.30 4.41
N THR A 253 -21.98 -10.77 5.10
CA THR A 253 -20.94 -9.94 5.71
C THR A 253 -21.47 -8.82 6.61
N ARG A 254 -22.57 -9.14 7.31
CA ARG A 254 -23.23 -8.28 8.29
C ARG A 254 -22.63 -8.42 9.69
N GLU A 255 -21.83 -9.45 9.93
CA GLU A 255 -21.07 -9.64 11.16
C GLU A 255 -19.82 -8.73 11.22
N SER A 256 -19.43 -8.28 12.42
CA SER A 256 -18.15 -7.57 12.59
C SER A 256 -17.01 -8.59 12.69
N MET A 257 -15.99 -8.46 11.85
CA MET A 257 -14.84 -9.38 11.69
C MET A 257 -13.47 -8.86 12.21
N THR A 258 -12.32 -9.39 11.77
CA THR A 258 -10.97 -8.83 12.01
C THR A 258 -9.96 -9.42 11.05
N PHE A 259 -8.99 -8.63 10.55
CA PHE A 259 -7.89 -9.15 9.75
C PHE A 259 -6.53 -8.65 10.23
N VAL A 260 -5.55 -9.56 10.20
CA VAL A 260 -4.12 -9.22 10.17
C VAL A 260 -3.63 -9.30 8.73
N THR A 261 -2.84 -8.32 8.31
CA THR A 261 -2.08 -8.35 7.05
C THR A 261 -0.59 -8.44 7.35
N VAL A 262 0.10 -9.37 6.70
CA VAL A 262 1.57 -9.35 6.59
C VAL A 262 1.91 -9.06 5.13
N ALA A 263 2.76 -8.07 4.87
CA ALA A 263 3.08 -7.68 3.50
C ALA A 263 4.52 -7.18 3.32
N GLY A 264 5.01 -7.29 2.10
CA GLY A 264 6.27 -6.73 1.63
C GLY A 264 6.07 -5.89 0.37
N ARG A 265 6.75 -4.76 0.27
CA ARG A 265 6.77 -3.89 -0.91
C ARG A 265 8.19 -3.75 -1.45
N LEU A 266 8.47 -4.36 -2.60
CA LEU A 266 9.74 -4.24 -3.32
C LEU A 266 9.72 -2.98 -4.20
N LYS A 267 10.78 -2.16 -4.08
CA LYS A 267 10.99 -0.90 -4.79
C LYS A 267 12.27 -1.01 -5.63
N PRO A 268 12.22 -1.60 -6.84
CA PRO A 268 13.41 -1.75 -7.67
C PRO A 268 13.93 -0.41 -8.23
N VAL A 269 13.04 0.58 -8.40
CA VAL A 269 13.33 1.95 -8.85
C VAL A 269 12.27 2.91 -8.28
N ASP A 270 12.59 4.19 -8.11
CA ASP A 270 11.73 5.17 -7.40
C ASP A 270 10.31 5.34 -7.98
N PHE A 271 10.13 5.08 -9.28
CA PHE A 271 8.84 5.20 -9.93
C PHE A 271 7.99 3.92 -9.89
N LEU A 272 8.51 2.78 -9.39
CA LEU A 272 7.87 1.47 -9.50
C LEU A 272 7.94 0.71 -8.17
N ALA A 273 6.80 0.21 -7.68
CA ALA A 273 6.79 -0.68 -6.53
C ALA A 273 5.83 -1.87 -6.70
N PHE A 274 6.29 -3.06 -6.29
CA PHE A 274 5.54 -4.30 -6.26
C PHE A 274 5.15 -4.61 -4.81
N THR A 275 3.88 -4.82 -4.52
CA THR A 275 3.39 -5.20 -3.19
C THR A 275 2.84 -6.62 -3.22
N LEU A 276 3.30 -7.45 -2.29
CA LEU A 276 2.76 -8.77 -1.99
C LEU A 276 2.28 -8.76 -0.54
N GLY A 277 1.03 -9.15 -0.31
CA GLY A 277 0.44 -9.22 1.03
C GLY A 277 -0.37 -10.50 1.24
N PHE A 278 -0.54 -10.85 2.51
CA PHE A 278 -1.39 -11.95 2.97
C PHE A 278 -2.25 -11.46 4.12
N ASP A 279 -3.55 -11.47 3.89
CA ASP A 279 -4.63 -11.15 4.82
C ASP A 279 -5.12 -12.45 5.48
N TYR A 280 -5.31 -12.45 6.81
CA TYR A 280 -5.88 -13.58 7.56
C TYR A 280 -6.96 -13.12 8.56
N GLN A 281 -8.11 -13.78 8.54
CA GLN A 281 -9.26 -13.44 9.38
C GLN A 281 -9.09 -13.93 10.82
N ILE A 282 -9.14 -13.02 11.79
CA ILE A 282 -9.05 -13.32 13.23
C ILE A 282 -10.44 -13.45 13.88
N THR A 283 -11.40 -12.55 13.58
CA THR A 283 -12.74 -12.57 14.21
C THR A 283 -13.86 -12.40 13.16
N GLY A 284 -15.13 -12.41 13.60
CA GLY A 284 -16.32 -12.44 12.73
C GLY A 284 -16.43 -13.74 11.95
N ARG A 285 -16.09 -14.84 12.64
CA ARG A 285 -16.15 -16.20 12.10
C ARG A 285 -17.50 -16.88 12.33
N ASP A 286 -18.48 -16.15 12.86
CA ASP A 286 -19.82 -16.67 13.10
C ASP A 286 -20.76 -16.03 12.07
N ASP A 287 -21.28 -16.84 11.15
CA ASP A 287 -22.26 -16.43 10.15
C ASP A 287 -23.55 -15.94 10.82
N GLN A 288 -23.85 -14.64 10.67
CA GLN A 288 -25.06 -14.00 11.21
C GLN A 288 -26.14 -13.75 10.14
N THR A 289 -25.98 -14.30 8.94
CA THR A 289 -26.92 -14.15 7.83
C THR A 289 -28.12 -15.08 7.98
N ASP A 290 -29.32 -14.50 7.97
CA ASP A 290 -30.58 -15.24 7.99
C ASP A 290 -30.96 -15.72 6.58
N TYR A 291 -30.56 -16.94 6.28
CA TYR A 291 -30.91 -17.62 5.04
C TYR A 291 -32.38 -18.10 4.99
N ILE A 292 -33.09 -18.14 6.12
CA ILE A 292 -34.49 -18.60 6.17
C ILE A 292 -35.41 -17.46 5.75
N ALA A 293 -35.18 -16.24 6.25
CA ALA A 293 -35.87 -15.05 5.77
C ALA A 293 -35.58 -14.72 4.28
N GLY A 294 -34.47 -15.23 3.73
CA GLY A 294 -34.13 -15.14 2.30
C GLY A 294 -34.67 -16.27 1.42
N ALA A 295 -35.25 -17.34 2.01
CA ALA A 295 -35.74 -18.50 1.28
C ALA A 295 -37.20 -18.33 0.83
N PRO A 296 -37.60 -18.83 -0.35
CA PRO A 296 -36.81 -19.60 -1.33
C PRO A 296 -36.17 -18.76 -2.47
N PHE A 297 -35.89 -17.46 -2.28
CA PHE A 297 -35.91 -16.52 -3.41
C PHE A 297 -34.60 -15.83 -3.85
N SER A 298 -33.48 -15.91 -3.11
CA SER A 298 -32.22 -15.27 -3.55
C SER A 298 -30.97 -15.52 -2.70
N ILE A 299 -31.09 -15.47 -1.36
CA ILE A 299 -29.92 -15.54 -0.48
C ILE A 299 -29.64 -17.00 -0.16
N LEU A 300 -28.70 -17.59 -0.89
CA LEU A 300 -28.40 -19.02 -0.85
C LEU A 300 -27.52 -19.38 0.35
N ARG A 301 -28.00 -20.31 1.17
CA ARG A 301 -27.25 -20.85 2.29
C ARG A 301 -26.01 -21.60 1.81
N ARG A 302 -24.84 -21.12 2.22
CA ARG A 302 -23.56 -21.81 2.02
C ARG A 302 -23.54 -23.12 2.84
N PRO A 303 -22.81 -24.16 2.43
CA PRO A 303 -22.80 -25.45 3.13
C PRO A 303 -22.38 -25.32 4.59
N PRO A 304 -22.79 -26.26 5.46
CA PRO A 304 -22.66 -26.13 6.92
C PRO A 304 -21.23 -25.94 7.46
N ASN A 305 -20.21 -26.10 6.62
CA ASN A 305 -18.81 -26.18 7.01
C ASN A 305 -18.02 -24.88 6.75
N SER A 306 -18.60 -23.83 6.14
CA SER A 306 -17.94 -22.52 6.03
C SER A 306 -18.46 -21.60 7.13
N PRO A 307 -17.66 -21.27 8.16
CA PRO A 307 -18.18 -20.64 9.37
C PRO A 307 -18.44 -19.13 9.20
N THR A 308 -17.76 -18.46 8.26
CA THR A 308 -17.67 -16.99 8.10
C THR A 308 -18.27 -16.52 6.77
N ASN A 309 -18.94 -15.36 6.68
CA ASN A 309 -19.30 -14.77 5.38
C ASN A 309 -18.14 -14.02 4.71
N TYR A 310 -17.01 -13.91 5.39
CA TYR A 310 -15.78 -13.32 4.88
C TYR A 310 -14.80 -14.37 4.37
N THR A 311 -13.74 -13.89 3.74
CA THR A 311 -12.67 -14.74 3.19
C THR A 311 -11.66 -15.04 4.27
N GLU A 312 -11.60 -16.26 4.81
CA GLU A 312 -10.72 -16.63 5.94
C GLU A 312 -9.26 -16.21 5.74
N TRP A 313 -8.79 -16.22 4.50
CA TRP A 313 -7.49 -15.71 4.07
C TRP A 313 -7.64 -15.00 2.72
N ARG A 314 -6.65 -14.18 2.36
CA ARG A 314 -6.57 -13.54 1.04
C ARG A 314 -5.15 -13.18 0.66
N LEU A 315 -4.77 -13.51 -0.57
CA LEU A 315 -3.55 -13.07 -1.22
C LEU A 315 -3.79 -11.69 -1.85
N ILE A 316 -2.89 -10.76 -1.60
CA ILE A 316 -2.91 -9.42 -2.15
C ILE A 316 -1.70 -9.26 -3.08
N LEU A 317 -1.96 -8.86 -4.32
CA LEU A 317 -0.93 -8.42 -5.25
C LEU A 317 -1.17 -6.96 -5.63
N GLY A 318 -0.10 -6.20 -5.80
CA GLY A 318 -0.22 -4.80 -6.16
C GLY A 318 0.98 -4.28 -6.93
N LEU A 319 0.71 -3.34 -7.85
CA LEU A 319 1.72 -2.71 -8.69
C LEU A 319 1.47 -1.20 -8.73
N GLN A 320 2.43 -0.44 -8.23
CA GLN A 320 2.37 1.03 -8.13
C GLN A 320 3.31 1.67 -9.15
N PHE A 321 2.83 2.70 -9.83
CA PHE A 321 3.61 3.58 -10.68
C PHE A 321 3.48 5.04 -10.21
N ASN A 322 4.60 5.71 -9.92
CA ASN A 322 4.61 7.14 -9.66
C ASN A 322 4.78 7.87 -11.01
N ILE A 323 3.66 8.27 -11.62
CA ILE A 323 3.58 8.88 -12.95
C ILE A 323 4.03 10.36 -12.93
N LEU A 324 3.94 11.05 -11.81
CA LEU A 324 4.57 12.37 -11.66
C LEU A 324 5.21 12.53 -10.27
N PRO A 325 6.40 13.18 -10.19
CA PRO A 325 7.27 13.55 -11.30
C PRO A 325 8.03 12.33 -11.87
N LEU A 326 7.92 12.06 -13.18
CA LEU A 326 8.73 11.05 -13.87
C LEU A 326 10.13 11.59 -14.15
N SER A 327 11.08 11.30 -13.27
CA SER A 327 12.51 11.55 -13.50
C SER A 327 13.13 10.48 -14.41
N PHE A 328 12.71 10.41 -15.67
CA PHE A 328 13.38 9.59 -16.67
C PHE A 328 14.73 10.22 -17.06
N GLY A 329 15.82 9.66 -16.53
CA GLY A 329 17.15 9.85 -17.10
C GLY A 329 17.78 11.24 -16.95
N SER A 330 17.49 11.96 -15.87
CA SER A 330 18.37 13.07 -15.45
C SER A 330 19.77 12.50 -15.17
N ALA A 331 20.73 12.82 -16.04
CA ALA A 331 22.12 12.40 -15.86
C ALA A 331 22.62 12.84 -14.47
N ALA A 332 23.29 11.95 -13.76
CA ALA A 332 23.88 12.26 -12.47
C ALA A 332 25.02 13.28 -12.66
N ASP A 333 24.71 14.56 -12.45
CA ASP A 333 25.70 15.61 -12.36
C ASP A 333 26.52 15.36 -11.07
N PRO A 334 27.84 15.08 -11.17
CA PRO A 334 28.66 14.79 -10.00
C PRO A 334 28.93 16.02 -9.11
N SER A 335 28.40 17.20 -9.44
CA SER A 335 28.31 18.35 -8.54
C SER A 335 27.03 18.36 -7.68
N LEU A 336 26.04 17.52 -8.00
CA LEU A 336 24.78 17.33 -7.27
C LEU A 336 24.77 16.01 -6.46
N ILE A 337 25.92 15.58 -5.94
CA ILE A 337 26.05 14.31 -5.21
C ILE A 337 25.26 14.33 -3.88
N ASP A 338 24.20 13.52 -3.90
CA ASP A 338 23.48 12.87 -2.81
C ASP A 338 22.58 13.69 -1.86
N PHE A 339 21.40 14.01 -2.39
CA PHE A 339 20.11 13.92 -1.67
C PHE A 339 19.14 12.94 -2.38
N THR A 340 19.69 12.01 -3.16
CA THR A 340 19.00 11.40 -4.32
C THR A 340 18.34 10.04 -4.09
N THR A 341 18.18 9.61 -2.83
CA THR A 341 17.31 8.46 -2.47
C THR A 341 15.89 8.87 -2.04
N GLY A 342 15.59 10.18 -1.98
CA GLY A 342 14.28 10.65 -1.53
C GLY A 342 14.02 12.12 -1.80
N SER A 343 13.52 12.47 -3.00
CA SER A 343 13.13 13.84 -3.43
C SER A 343 11.97 14.49 -2.64
N GLN A 344 11.57 13.85 -1.54
CA GLN A 344 10.56 14.31 -0.57
C GLN A 344 11.19 14.64 0.79
N GLY A 345 12.33 14.04 1.14
CA GLY A 345 13.11 14.44 2.31
C GLY A 345 13.73 15.83 2.11
N SER A 346 14.22 16.14 0.91
CA SER A 346 14.76 17.45 0.55
C SER A 346 13.77 18.60 0.79
N ASP A 347 12.50 18.43 0.43
CA ASP A 347 11.46 19.46 0.58
C ASP A 347 11.03 19.64 2.04
N ILE A 348 10.98 18.55 2.83
CA ILE A 348 10.74 18.62 4.28
C ILE A 348 11.92 19.32 4.96
N ILE A 349 13.16 19.03 4.53
CA ILE A 349 14.36 19.71 5.02
C ILE A 349 14.35 21.19 4.61
N LEU A 350 13.98 21.54 3.38
CA LEU A 350 13.90 22.93 2.93
C LEU A 350 12.82 23.72 3.67
N ARG A 351 11.61 23.17 3.82
CA ARG A 351 10.56 23.76 4.68
C ARG A 351 11.03 23.92 6.13
N LYS A 352 11.71 22.91 6.67
CA LYS A 352 12.34 23.03 8.00
C LYS A 352 13.38 24.14 8.03
N LEU A 353 14.21 24.31 7.00
CA LEU A 353 15.19 25.40 6.95
C LEU A 353 14.53 26.79 6.79
N GLU A 354 13.35 26.87 6.16
CA GLU A 354 12.53 28.08 6.06
C GLU A 354 11.85 28.40 7.41
N ASP A 355 11.14 27.45 8.03
CA ASP A 355 10.51 27.61 9.35
C ASP A 355 11.55 27.85 10.46
N ILE A 356 12.70 27.17 10.41
CA ILE A 356 13.85 27.40 11.31
C ILE A 356 14.59 28.72 10.96
N GLY A 357 14.21 29.41 9.87
CA GLY A 357 14.68 30.77 9.55
C GLY A 357 14.32 31.80 10.63
N GLU A 358 13.27 31.54 11.42
CA GLU A 358 12.90 32.34 12.60
C GLU A 358 13.74 31.98 13.84
N ASP A 359 14.28 30.76 13.95
CA ASP A 359 14.90 30.19 15.15
C ASP A 359 16.44 30.02 15.04
N LYS A 360 17.09 31.08 14.52
CA LYS A 360 18.47 31.12 14.01
C LYS A 360 19.57 30.51 14.90
N GLU A 361 19.38 30.50 16.22
CA GLU A 361 20.41 30.01 17.15
C GLU A 361 20.42 28.46 17.25
N SER A 362 19.25 27.82 17.15
CA SER A 362 19.16 26.35 17.20
C SER A 362 19.66 25.71 15.89
N THR A 363 19.47 26.40 14.76
CA THR A 363 20.03 26.06 13.44
C THR A 363 21.55 26.08 13.44
N ALA A 364 22.16 27.16 13.93
CA ALA A 364 23.60 27.34 13.91
C ALA A 364 24.32 26.20 14.65
N ARG A 365 23.80 25.83 15.82
CA ARG A 365 24.31 24.70 16.63
C ARG A 365 24.17 23.36 15.91
N LYS A 366 23.04 23.08 15.25
CA LYS A 366 22.83 21.84 14.46
C LYS A 366 23.70 21.77 13.20
N ILE A 367 23.88 22.89 12.49
CA ILE A 367 24.78 22.97 11.32
C ILE A 367 26.23 22.72 11.75
N GLU A 368 26.65 23.24 12.90
CA GLU A 368 27.99 22.98 13.41
C GLU A 368 28.18 21.54 13.90
N GLU A 369 27.17 20.93 14.52
CA GLU A 369 27.19 19.49 14.86
C GLU A 369 27.31 18.63 13.59
N LEU A 370 26.54 18.93 12.54
CA LEU A 370 26.62 18.23 11.25
C LEU A 370 27.99 18.41 10.56
N ARG A 371 28.59 19.61 10.65
CA ARG A 371 29.96 19.85 10.15
C ARG A 371 31.00 19.02 10.91
N ARG A 372 30.90 18.93 12.24
CA ARG A 372 31.79 18.08 13.05
C ARG A 372 31.63 16.60 12.69
N ARG A 373 30.40 16.10 12.62
CA ARG A 373 30.13 14.71 12.19
C ARG A 373 30.66 14.42 10.78
N ARG A 374 30.57 15.35 9.82
CA ARG A 374 31.20 15.20 8.49
C ARG A 374 32.72 15.09 8.58
N GLN A 375 33.39 15.95 9.34
CA GLN A 375 34.85 15.88 9.52
C GLN A 375 35.30 14.57 10.18
N ASP A 376 34.54 14.04 11.13
CA ASP A 376 34.85 12.76 11.77
C ASP A 376 34.60 11.57 10.81
N ILE A 377 33.53 11.62 10.00
CA ILE A 377 33.28 10.63 8.95
C ILE A 377 34.37 10.66 7.87
N GLU A 378 34.81 11.85 7.43
CA GLU A 378 35.91 11.99 6.46
C GLU A 378 37.25 11.46 7.02
N LYS A 379 37.57 11.74 8.28
CA LYS A 379 38.74 11.15 8.97
C LYS A 379 38.64 9.63 9.03
N ASN A 380 37.48 9.09 9.42
CA ASN A 380 37.26 7.64 9.48
C ASN A 380 37.36 7.00 8.08
N LEU A 381 36.84 7.65 7.03
CA LEU A 381 36.99 7.21 5.65
C LEU A 381 38.44 7.27 5.15
N GLN A 382 39.22 8.29 5.55
CA GLN A 382 40.65 8.36 5.26
C GLN A 382 41.43 7.25 5.98
N GLN A 383 41.12 6.98 7.25
CA GLN A 383 41.71 5.86 8.00
C GLN A 383 41.38 4.52 7.35
N LEU A 384 40.11 4.27 6.98
CA LEU A 384 39.70 3.06 6.25
C LEU A 384 40.39 2.94 4.89
N ARG A 385 40.54 4.04 4.14
CA ARG A 385 41.30 4.06 2.88
C ARG A 385 42.78 3.74 3.06
N ASN A 386 43.40 4.20 4.15
CA ASN A 386 44.80 3.88 4.45
C ASN A 386 44.96 2.41 4.86
N ILE A 387 44.08 1.90 5.74
CA ILE A 387 44.04 0.48 6.14
C ILE A 387 43.84 -0.43 4.90
N LEU A 388 42.96 -0.04 3.97
CA LEU A 388 42.74 -0.80 2.73
C LEU A 388 43.96 -0.76 1.80
N LYS A 389 44.69 0.36 1.73
CA LYS A 389 45.95 0.46 0.96
C LYS A 389 47.11 -0.32 1.59
N GLU A 390 47.17 -0.39 2.92
CA GLU A 390 48.16 -1.19 3.65
C GLU A 390 47.81 -2.70 3.64
N GLY A 391 46.55 -3.04 3.34
CA GLY A 391 46.04 -4.41 3.27
C GLY A 391 46.16 -5.10 1.89
N GLU A 392 46.56 -4.39 0.82
CA GLU A 392 46.81 -5.03 -0.47
C GLU A 392 48.21 -5.69 -0.48
N PRO A 393 48.33 -7.03 -0.56
CA PRO A 393 49.63 -7.67 -0.70
C PRO A 393 50.21 -7.34 -2.08
N ALA A 394 51.43 -6.80 -2.08
CA ALA A 394 52.13 -6.42 -3.31
C ALA A 394 52.13 -7.55 -4.35
N LYS A 395 51.48 -7.32 -5.50
CA LYS A 395 51.67 -8.16 -6.68
C LYS A 395 53.15 -8.11 -7.06
N LYS A 396 53.83 -9.24 -6.93
CA LYS A 396 55.21 -9.41 -7.39
C LYS A 396 55.26 -9.09 -8.89
N GLU A 397 56.14 -8.18 -9.27
CA GLU A 397 56.46 -7.93 -10.67
C GLU A 397 57.14 -9.19 -11.25
N GLU A 398 56.61 -9.71 -12.36
CA GLU A 398 57.26 -10.81 -13.10
C GLU A 398 58.46 -10.25 -13.90
N PRO A 399 59.63 -10.94 -13.90
CA PRO A 399 60.81 -10.44 -14.61
C PRO A 399 60.61 -10.47 -16.13
N LYS A 400 60.88 -9.35 -16.80
CA LYS A 400 60.96 -9.30 -18.27
C LYS A 400 62.11 -10.18 -18.78
N GLN A 401 61.82 -11.11 -19.68
CA GLN A 401 62.84 -11.74 -20.52
C GLN A 401 63.41 -10.72 -21.53
N PRO A 402 64.72 -10.76 -21.82
CA PRO A 402 65.32 -9.94 -22.88
C PRO A 402 65.24 -10.63 -24.25
N GLU A 403 64.73 -9.92 -25.26
CA GLU A 403 64.83 -10.33 -26.67
C GLU A 403 66.09 -9.76 -27.36
N PRO A 404 66.61 -10.44 -28.41
CA PRO A 404 67.96 -10.21 -28.97
C PRO A 404 68.06 -9.01 -29.95
N PRO A 405 69.29 -8.61 -30.37
CA PRO A 405 69.53 -7.25 -30.86
C PRO A 405 69.13 -6.99 -32.31
N LYS A 406 68.78 -5.72 -32.59
CA LYS A 406 68.50 -5.20 -33.93
C LYS A 406 69.78 -5.01 -34.74
N THR A 407 69.80 -5.52 -35.97
CA THR A 407 70.63 -5.04 -37.07
C THR A 407 69.87 -4.02 -37.91
N GLU A 408 70.49 -2.87 -38.17
CA GLU A 408 70.05 -1.89 -39.19
C GLU A 408 70.64 -2.27 -40.58
N PRO A 409 70.46 -1.45 -41.64
CA PRO A 409 69.18 -1.20 -42.30
C PRO A 409 69.29 -1.41 -43.83
N LYS A 410 68.16 -1.41 -44.56
CA LYS A 410 68.18 -1.08 -46.00
C LYS A 410 67.03 -0.16 -46.39
N LYS A 411 67.38 0.94 -47.06
CA LYS A 411 66.49 1.77 -47.88
C LYS A 411 66.05 0.95 -49.10
N GLU A 412 64.83 1.15 -49.58
CA GLU A 412 64.58 1.56 -50.98
C GLU A 412 63.11 1.98 -51.21
N GLU A 413 62.99 3.23 -51.65
CA GLU A 413 62.00 3.92 -52.52
C GLU A 413 60.50 3.55 -52.62
N PRO A 414 59.63 4.56 -52.90
CA PRO A 414 58.18 4.40 -52.99
C PRO A 414 57.71 4.03 -54.40
N LYS A 415 56.51 3.44 -54.51
CA LYS A 415 55.72 3.46 -55.75
C LYS A 415 54.26 3.88 -55.52
N GLN A 416 53.76 4.59 -56.52
CA GLN A 416 52.48 5.28 -56.58
C GLN A 416 51.29 4.32 -56.79
N GLU A 417 50.07 4.86 -56.60
CA GLU A 417 48.85 4.76 -57.45
C GLU A 417 48.52 3.38 -58.09
N GLU A 418 47.29 2.87 -58.07
CA GLU A 418 45.98 3.51 -58.32
C GLU A 418 44.85 2.45 -58.05
N PRO A 419 43.60 2.56 -58.57
CA PRO A 419 42.48 3.36 -58.08
C PRO A 419 41.35 2.54 -57.43
N LYS A 420 40.34 3.27 -56.90
CA LYS A 420 39.00 2.76 -56.57
C LYS A 420 38.31 2.15 -57.79
N GLN A 421 37.48 1.12 -57.58
CA GLN A 421 36.34 0.81 -58.45
C GLN A 421 35.03 0.97 -57.68
N PRO A 422 34.01 1.64 -58.25
CA PRO A 422 32.64 1.63 -57.75
C PRO A 422 31.72 0.76 -58.62
N LYS A 423 30.77 0.07 -57.98
CA LYS A 423 29.37 -0.07 -58.43
C LYS A 423 28.49 -0.65 -57.34
#